data_AF-A0A1I2FXU6-F1
#
_entry.id   AF-A0A1I2FXU6-F1
#
_cell.length_a   1.000
_cell.length_b   1.000
_cell.length_c   1.000
_cell.angle_alpha   90.00
_cell.angle_beta   90.00
_cell.angle_gamma   90.00
#
_symmetry.space_group_name_H-M   'P 1'
#
loop_
_entity.id
_entity.type
_entity.pdbx_description
1 polymer ?
#
loop_
_entity_poly.entity_id
_entity_poly.type
_entity_poly.pdbx_seq_one_letter_code
_entity_poly.pdbx_strand_id
1 'polypeptide(L)'
;MNTAANSIANEDFFSSIYSREILAKVACGDELLKYDYYESVFQNALNLAKSKEIEESVRVFEDGEKKLENEKKGSDLNAVLLDTLYPKKAYLYYKLKRMSLARLLTYKSIITNEGLKISRGYNFLVFIQIQQYHNIARIFFAESKLKDGIQLSYRLIWFLLTKEPAGVKYLDKIAHPVPEEESQMRCAMTYQVLFELLGVLAKMKNNVALYLKSLIVFLKEIIQYFSVRNEREHTLKNFLIVFSGIDLQDRSHYINAANHFLQTSKDMFPNTEKVIKLFY
;
A
#
# COMPACT_ATOMS: atom_id res chain seq x y z
N MET A 1 12.25 3.83 -18.95
CA MET A 1 11.72 3.14 -17.75
C MET A 1 11.36 4.18 -16.71
N ASN A 2 10.10 4.23 -16.29
CA ASN A 2 9.58 5.29 -15.44
C ASN A 2 10.11 5.10 -14.00
N THR A 3 11.04 5.94 -13.54
CA THR A 3 11.69 5.86 -12.21
C THR A 3 10.68 5.79 -11.07
N ALA A 4 9.54 6.46 -11.22
CA ALA A 4 8.46 6.44 -10.24
C ALA A 4 7.81 5.06 -10.07
N ALA A 5 7.71 4.23 -11.12
CA ALA A 5 7.11 2.90 -11.01
C ALA A 5 8.02 1.94 -10.21
N ASN A 6 9.34 2.02 -10.39
CA ASN A 6 10.33 1.26 -9.61
C ASN A 6 10.39 1.76 -8.15
N SER A 7 10.34 3.07 -7.92
CA SER A 7 10.31 3.63 -6.57
C SER A 7 9.00 3.31 -5.83
N ILE A 8 7.86 3.23 -6.54
CA ILE A 8 6.59 2.80 -5.93
C ILE A 8 6.63 1.30 -5.63
N ALA A 9 7.14 0.48 -6.55
CA ALA A 9 7.30 -0.96 -6.32
C ALA A 9 8.21 -1.30 -5.12
N ASN A 10 9.17 -0.43 -4.80
CA ASN A 10 10.09 -0.57 -3.67
C ASN A 10 9.60 0.10 -2.36
N GLU A 11 8.36 0.61 -2.32
CA GLU A 11 7.77 1.33 -1.16
C GLU A 11 8.45 2.68 -0.82
N ASP A 12 9.47 3.11 -1.59
CA ASP A 12 10.30 4.29 -1.30
C ASP A 12 9.75 5.60 -1.92
N PHE A 13 8.91 5.55 -2.95
CA PHE A 13 8.38 6.76 -3.59
C PHE A 13 7.46 7.56 -2.67
N PHE A 14 6.65 6.86 -1.88
CA PHE A 14 5.61 7.44 -1.06
C PHE A 14 6.19 8.33 0.04
N SER A 15 7.22 7.88 0.77
CA SER A 15 7.86 8.72 1.79
C SER A 15 8.38 10.04 1.22
N SER A 16 8.86 10.09 -0.03
CA SER A 16 9.45 11.28 -0.64
C SER A 16 8.45 12.34 -1.14
N ILE A 17 7.27 11.93 -1.63
CA ILE A 17 6.21 12.87 -2.06
C ILE A 17 5.48 13.44 -0.84
N TYR A 18 5.12 12.59 0.11
CA TYR A 18 4.31 13.00 1.27
C TYR A 18 5.10 13.84 2.27
N SER A 19 6.40 13.57 2.44
CA SER A 19 7.27 14.39 3.28
C SER A 19 7.29 15.84 2.80
N ARG A 20 7.61 16.11 1.53
CA ARG A 20 7.78 17.50 1.06
C ARG A 20 6.50 18.35 1.13
N GLU A 21 5.34 17.81 0.78
CA GLU A 21 4.09 18.60 0.79
C GLU A 21 3.49 18.84 2.18
N ILE A 22 3.60 17.85 3.09
CA ILE A 22 3.19 18.01 4.49
C ILE A 22 4.15 18.95 5.19
N LEU A 23 5.47 18.74 5.03
CA LEU A 23 6.50 19.53 5.69
C LEU A 23 6.50 20.98 5.27
N ALA A 24 6.31 21.26 3.98
CA ALA A 24 6.21 22.63 3.49
C ALA A 24 5.03 23.41 4.11
N LYS A 25 4.06 22.74 4.74
CA LYS A 25 2.85 23.35 5.33
C LYS A 25 2.79 23.29 6.86
N VAL A 26 3.59 22.44 7.51
CA VAL A 26 3.55 22.23 8.97
C VAL A 26 4.87 22.53 9.68
N ALA A 27 5.95 22.76 8.95
CA ALA A 27 7.27 22.97 9.52
C ALA A 27 7.99 24.11 8.81
N CYS A 28 8.55 25.04 9.57
CA CYS A 28 9.48 26.06 9.07
C CYS A 28 10.75 26.12 9.93
N GLY A 29 11.89 26.41 9.31
CA GLY A 29 13.18 26.56 10.03
C GLY A 29 13.54 25.31 10.84
N ASP A 30 13.66 25.46 12.16
CA ASP A 30 14.07 24.41 13.10
C ASP A 30 13.13 23.19 13.11
N GLU A 31 11.85 23.34 12.77
CA GLU A 31 10.90 22.23 12.71
C GLU A 31 11.20 21.27 11.55
N LEU A 32 11.73 21.79 10.43
CA LEU A 32 12.17 20.97 9.30
C LEU A 32 13.40 20.16 9.68
N LEU A 33 14.38 20.78 10.36
CA LEU A 33 15.57 20.10 10.85
C LEU A 33 15.21 18.97 11.83
N LYS A 34 14.22 19.21 12.70
CA LYS A 34 13.68 18.17 13.58
C LYS A 34 13.06 17.02 12.79
N TYR A 35 12.23 17.31 11.80
CA TYR A 35 11.66 16.26 10.96
C TYR A 35 12.74 15.44 10.27
N ASP A 36 13.69 16.11 9.61
CA ASP A 36 14.76 15.44 8.86
C ASP A 36 15.57 14.51 9.77
N TYR A 37 15.82 14.95 11.00
CA TYR A 37 16.44 14.11 12.02
C TYR A 37 15.62 12.85 12.31
N TYR A 38 14.34 12.97 12.66
CA TYR A 38 13.50 11.81 13.01
C TYR A 38 13.25 10.88 11.82
N GLU A 39 13.01 11.44 10.63
CA GLU A 39 12.85 10.64 9.41
C GLU A 39 14.12 9.85 9.12
N SER A 40 15.30 10.48 9.23
CA SER A 40 16.59 9.80 9.06
C SER A 40 16.78 8.67 10.08
N VAL A 41 16.55 8.94 11.37
CA VAL A 41 16.69 7.95 12.45
C VAL A 41 15.77 6.76 12.24
N PHE A 42 14.48 7.00 12.00
CA PHE A 42 13.52 5.91 11.86
C PHE A 42 13.66 5.18 10.52
N GLN A 43 14.08 5.87 9.45
CA GLN A 43 14.42 5.20 8.19
C GLN A 43 15.66 4.31 8.34
N ASN A 44 16.67 4.75 9.08
CA ASN A 44 17.82 3.90 9.42
C ASN A 44 17.37 2.65 10.19
N ALA A 45 16.54 2.82 11.23
CA ALA A 45 16.00 1.71 12.00
C ALA A 45 15.19 0.72 11.14
N LEU A 46 14.38 1.23 10.19
CA LEU A 46 13.66 0.40 9.22
C LEU A 46 14.62 -0.39 8.31
N ASN A 47 15.66 0.26 7.79
CA ASN A 47 16.65 -0.38 6.92
C ASN A 47 17.37 -1.51 7.64
N LEU A 48 17.78 -1.31 8.91
CA LEU A 48 18.34 -2.37 9.76
C LEU A 48 17.36 -3.55 9.93
N ALA A 49 16.07 -3.29 10.16
CA ALA A 49 15.05 -4.34 10.22
C ALA A 49 14.89 -5.08 8.88
N LYS A 50 14.97 -4.37 7.74
CA LYS A 50 14.94 -4.98 6.40
C LYS A 50 16.16 -5.87 6.16
N SER A 51 17.33 -5.48 6.65
CA SER A 51 18.61 -6.22 6.59
C SER A 51 18.75 -7.34 7.63
N LYS A 52 17.72 -7.58 8.46
CA LYS A 52 17.70 -8.58 9.55
C LYS A 52 18.63 -8.26 10.73
N GLU A 53 19.09 -7.02 10.86
CA GLU A 53 19.85 -6.52 12.01
C GLU A 53 18.88 -6.07 13.12
N ILE A 54 18.16 -7.04 13.69
CA ILE A 54 16.99 -6.78 14.55
C ILE A 54 17.36 -6.07 15.85
N GLU A 55 18.44 -6.47 16.52
CA GLU A 55 18.84 -5.87 17.81
C GLU A 55 19.29 -4.41 17.65
N GLU A 56 20.01 -4.10 16.58
CA GLU A 56 20.39 -2.72 16.27
C GLU A 56 19.16 -1.89 15.89
N SER A 57 18.26 -2.44 15.07
CA SER A 57 17.00 -1.78 14.74
C SER A 57 16.18 -1.42 15.99
N VAL A 58 16.06 -2.34 16.95
CA VAL A 58 15.39 -2.09 18.23
C VAL A 58 16.04 -0.92 18.98
N ARG A 59 17.37 -0.93 19.13
CA ARG A 59 18.11 0.13 19.82
C ARG A 59 17.89 1.51 19.16
N VAL A 60 17.99 1.59 17.83
CA VAL A 60 17.79 2.85 17.10
C VAL A 60 16.35 3.37 17.24
N PHE A 61 15.34 2.49 17.22
CA PHE A 61 13.96 2.91 17.48
C PHE A 61 13.78 3.44 18.91
N GLU A 62 14.29 2.71 19.92
CA GLU A 62 14.18 3.11 21.32
C GLU A 62 14.82 4.46 21.59
N ASP A 63 16.00 4.72 21.04
CA ASP A 63 16.69 6.00 21.22
C ASP A 63 15.99 7.16 20.49
N GLY A 64 15.44 6.91 19.29
CA GLY A 64 14.61 7.89 18.59
C GLY A 64 13.32 8.21 19.36
N GLU A 65 12.67 7.20 19.94
CA GLU A 65 11.45 7.37 20.74
C GLU A 65 11.69 8.15 22.04
N LYS A 66 12.78 7.88 22.76
CA LYS A 66 13.16 8.67 23.96
C LYS A 66 13.30 10.16 23.65
N LYS A 67 13.83 10.50 22.48
CA LYS A 67 13.92 11.91 22.05
C LYS A 67 12.56 12.48 21.69
N LEU A 68 11.74 11.69 20.99
CA LEU A 68 10.39 12.07 20.59
C LEU A 68 9.46 12.34 21.78
N GLU A 69 9.69 11.71 22.94
CA GLU A 69 8.94 11.97 24.18
C GLU A 69 9.02 13.42 24.66
N ASN A 70 10.09 14.14 24.31
CA ASN A 70 10.28 15.55 24.65
C ASN A 70 9.52 16.51 23.73
N GLU A 71 8.96 16.02 22.62
CA GLU A 71 8.18 16.85 21.70
C GLU A 71 6.78 17.15 22.25
N LYS A 72 6.24 18.32 21.90
CA LYS A 72 4.93 18.77 22.38
C LYS A 72 3.81 17.87 21.84
N LYS A 73 3.29 17.01 22.72
CA LYS A 73 2.17 16.10 22.42
C LYS A 73 0.95 16.87 21.91
N GLY A 74 0.29 16.31 20.90
CA GLY A 74 -0.93 16.89 20.31
C GLY A 74 -0.70 18.08 19.37
N SER A 75 0.55 18.47 19.12
CA SER A 75 0.85 19.39 18.01
C SER A 75 0.81 18.67 16.66
N ASP A 76 0.57 19.41 15.57
CA ASP A 76 0.61 18.83 14.22
C ASP A 76 2.00 18.33 13.86
N LEU A 77 3.06 19.03 14.27
CA LEU A 77 4.43 18.55 14.11
C LEU A 77 4.61 17.19 14.81
N ASN A 78 4.14 17.06 16.06
CA ASN A 78 4.18 15.78 16.76
C ASN A 78 3.37 14.70 16.02
N ALA A 79 2.21 15.01 15.45
CA ALA A 79 1.44 14.06 14.64
C ALA A 79 2.24 13.61 13.39
N VAL A 80 2.91 14.53 12.69
CA VAL A 80 3.76 14.19 11.54
C VAL A 80 4.95 13.32 11.96
N LEU A 81 5.61 13.63 13.07
CA LEU A 81 6.70 12.82 13.62
C LEU A 81 6.22 11.42 14.07
N LEU A 82 4.99 11.31 14.56
CA LEU A 82 4.40 10.00 14.88
C LEU A 82 4.08 9.20 13.60
N ASP A 83 3.72 9.87 12.51
CA ASP A 83 3.52 9.20 11.21
C ASP A 83 4.84 8.73 10.58
N THR A 84 5.99 9.37 10.85
CA THR A 84 7.29 8.82 10.46
C THR A 84 7.65 7.56 11.24
N LEU A 85 7.33 7.53 12.54
CA LEU A 85 7.64 6.42 13.45
C LEU A 85 6.74 5.19 13.23
N TYR A 86 5.43 5.36 13.30
CA TYR A 86 4.50 4.24 13.50
C TYR A 86 4.54 3.18 12.39
N PRO A 87 4.50 3.50 11.09
CA PRO A 87 4.59 2.51 10.02
C PRO A 87 5.91 1.75 10.04
N LYS A 88 7.03 2.46 10.31
CA LYS A 88 8.38 1.89 10.33
C LYS A 88 8.56 0.93 11.50
N LYS A 89 8.09 1.31 12.70
CA LYS A 89 8.13 0.44 13.88
C LYS A 89 7.12 -0.72 13.79
N ALA A 90 5.98 -0.53 13.11
CA ALA A 90 5.05 -1.62 12.81
C ALA A 90 5.74 -2.73 11.98
N TYR A 91 6.59 -2.36 11.01
CA TYR A 91 7.37 -3.31 10.23
C TYR A 91 8.35 -4.11 11.10
N LEU A 92 9.05 -3.47 12.05
CA LEU A 92 9.90 -4.18 13.02
C LEU A 92 9.09 -5.21 13.80
N TYR A 93 7.93 -4.84 14.35
CA TYR A 93 7.08 -5.80 15.08
C TYR A 93 6.53 -6.92 14.20
N TYR A 94 6.24 -6.64 12.92
CA TYR A 94 5.88 -7.66 11.95
C TYR A 94 7.02 -8.68 11.76
N LYS A 95 8.28 -8.23 11.66
CA LYS A 95 9.46 -9.11 11.56
C LYS A 95 9.69 -9.93 12.82
N LEU A 96 9.49 -9.32 13.99
CA LEU A 96 9.52 -9.97 15.29
C LEU A 96 8.32 -10.91 15.55
N LYS A 97 7.40 -11.08 14.58
CA LYS A 97 6.18 -11.87 14.70
C LYS A 97 5.23 -11.41 15.81
N ARG A 98 5.36 -10.16 16.27
CA ARG A 98 4.47 -9.53 17.26
C ARG A 98 3.29 -8.85 16.55
N MET A 99 2.44 -9.66 15.92
CA MET A 99 1.38 -9.19 15.00
C MET A 99 0.37 -8.23 15.64
N SER A 100 0.02 -8.44 16.92
CA SER A 100 -0.84 -7.52 17.67
C SER A 100 -0.24 -6.13 17.81
N LEU A 101 1.07 -6.02 18.07
CA LEU A 101 1.77 -4.74 18.17
C LEU A 101 1.94 -4.09 16.79
N ALA A 102 2.27 -4.88 15.77
CA ALA A 102 2.35 -4.39 14.39
C ALA A 102 1.02 -3.75 13.97
N ARG A 103 -0.09 -4.46 14.17
CA ARG A 103 -1.45 -3.98 13.86
C ARG A 103 -1.83 -2.76 14.68
N LEU A 104 -1.50 -2.72 15.98
CA LEU A 104 -1.75 -1.55 16.83
C LEU A 104 -1.07 -0.30 16.25
N LEU A 105 0.21 -0.39 15.90
CA LEU A 105 0.96 0.73 15.34
C LEU A 105 0.43 1.14 13.97
N THR A 106 0.07 0.19 13.11
CA THR A 106 -0.55 0.50 11.81
C THR A 106 -1.87 1.25 11.97
N TYR A 107 -2.73 0.86 12.93
CA TYR A 107 -3.95 1.60 13.25
C TYR A 107 -3.68 2.99 13.82
N LYS A 108 -2.65 3.13 14.67
CA LYS A 108 -2.25 4.45 15.18
C LYS A 108 -1.84 5.39 14.03
N SER A 109 -1.06 4.92 13.05
CA SER A 109 -0.73 5.72 11.86
C SER A 109 -2.00 6.13 11.08
N ILE A 110 -2.96 5.22 10.87
CA ILE A 110 -4.24 5.56 10.20
C ILE A 110 -4.99 6.68 10.93
N ILE A 111 -5.08 6.59 12.26
CA ILE A 111 -5.77 7.58 13.11
C ILE A 111 -5.03 8.93 13.08
N THR A 112 -3.71 8.91 13.17
CA THR A 112 -2.88 10.12 13.05
C THR A 112 -3.11 10.83 11.72
N ASN A 113 -3.08 10.08 10.61
CA ASN A 113 -3.32 10.63 9.27
C ASN A 113 -4.73 11.16 9.10
N GLU A 114 -5.73 10.48 9.68
CA GLU A 114 -7.10 10.98 9.67
C GLU A 114 -7.23 12.30 10.43
N GLY A 115 -6.58 12.41 11.58
CA GLY A 115 -6.53 13.67 12.34
C GLY A 115 -5.96 14.81 11.50
N LEU A 116 -4.84 14.58 10.81
CA LEU A 116 -4.21 15.56 9.92
C LEU A 116 -5.07 15.92 8.70
N LYS A 117 -5.79 14.95 8.11
CA LYS A 117 -6.76 15.20 7.03
C LYS A 117 -7.85 16.17 7.49
N ILE A 118 -8.44 15.92 8.65
CA ILE A 118 -9.55 16.70 9.17
C ILE A 118 -9.08 18.10 9.61
N SER A 119 -7.97 18.18 10.36
CA SER A 119 -7.52 19.45 10.95
C SER A 119 -6.91 20.41 9.93
N ARG A 120 -6.23 19.89 8.90
CA ARG A 120 -5.45 20.69 7.94
C ARG A 120 -5.87 20.54 6.47
N GLY A 121 -6.84 19.68 6.17
CA GLY A 121 -7.29 19.45 4.80
C GLY A 121 -6.29 18.68 3.94
N TYR A 122 -5.38 17.90 4.54
CA TYR A 122 -4.36 17.11 3.84
C TYR A 122 -4.93 15.84 3.19
N ASN A 123 -5.90 16.02 2.29
CA ASN A 123 -6.67 14.92 1.69
C ASN A 123 -5.81 13.88 0.95
N PHE A 124 -4.62 14.26 0.48
CA PHE A 124 -3.69 13.34 -0.18
C PHE A 124 -3.17 12.22 0.75
N LEU A 125 -3.27 12.40 2.08
CA LEU A 125 -2.98 11.37 3.08
C LEU A 125 -3.86 10.11 2.95
N VAL A 126 -4.94 10.18 2.16
CA VAL A 126 -5.75 8.99 1.82
C VAL A 126 -4.90 7.85 1.27
N PHE A 127 -3.87 8.16 0.48
CA PHE A 127 -2.99 7.14 -0.08
C PHE A 127 -2.10 6.50 0.99
N ILE A 128 -1.60 7.28 1.96
CA ILE A 128 -0.92 6.72 3.13
C ILE A 128 -1.84 5.77 3.90
N GLN A 129 -3.10 6.16 4.11
CA GLN A 129 -4.08 5.31 4.77
C GLN A 129 -4.32 4.00 3.99
N ILE A 130 -4.44 4.06 2.66
CA ILE A 130 -4.55 2.87 1.81
C ILE A 130 -3.33 1.95 1.99
N GLN A 131 -2.12 2.49 2.00
CA GLN A 131 -0.89 1.71 2.24
C GLN A 131 -0.90 1.06 3.63
N GLN A 132 -1.37 1.76 4.67
CA GLN A 132 -1.51 1.17 6.00
C GLN A 132 -2.56 0.06 6.06
N TYR A 133 -3.70 0.22 5.37
CA TYR A 133 -4.68 -0.86 5.26
C TYR A 133 -4.14 -2.06 4.47
N HIS A 134 -3.34 -1.84 3.44
CA HIS A 134 -2.64 -2.91 2.75
C HIS A 134 -1.66 -3.64 3.69
N ASN A 135 -0.94 -2.92 4.55
CA ASN A 135 -0.11 -3.52 5.59
C ASN A 135 -0.94 -4.33 6.61
N ILE A 136 -2.15 -3.90 6.96
CA ILE A 136 -3.08 -4.71 7.78
C ILE A 136 -3.46 -6.01 7.06
N ALA A 137 -3.75 -5.97 5.76
CA ALA A 137 -4.03 -7.18 4.99
C ALA A 137 -2.85 -8.16 5.01
N ARG A 138 -1.62 -7.68 4.85
CA ARG A 138 -0.39 -8.48 5.00
C ARG A 138 -0.25 -9.10 6.39
N ILE A 139 -0.59 -8.36 7.46
CA ILE A 139 -0.63 -8.90 8.82
C ILE A 139 -1.67 -10.01 8.94
N PHE A 140 -2.88 -9.84 8.37
CA PHE A 140 -3.89 -10.90 8.36
C PHE A 140 -3.42 -12.15 7.62
N PHE A 141 -2.77 -12.01 6.46
CA PHE A 141 -2.18 -13.15 5.75
C PHE A 141 -1.11 -13.85 6.58
N ALA A 142 -0.23 -13.10 7.26
CA ALA A 142 0.79 -13.66 8.12
C ALA A 142 0.21 -14.36 9.38
N GLU A 143 -0.94 -13.91 9.88
CA GLU A 143 -1.71 -14.56 10.96
C GLU A 143 -2.59 -15.73 10.46
N SER A 144 -2.48 -16.13 9.18
CA SER A 144 -3.37 -17.14 8.55
C SER A 144 -4.86 -16.79 8.55
N LYS A 145 -5.21 -15.52 8.76
CA LYS A 145 -6.58 -14.98 8.66
C LYS A 145 -6.90 -14.63 7.21
N LEU A 146 -6.91 -15.64 6.35
CA LEU A 146 -7.00 -15.48 4.89
C LEU A 146 -8.25 -14.71 4.45
N LYS A 147 -9.42 -15.04 5.03
CA LYS A 147 -10.69 -14.38 4.70
C LYS A 147 -10.64 -12.88 4.95
N ASP A 148 -10.11 -12.47 6.11
CA ASP A 148 -10.01 -11.06 6.50
C ASP A 148 -9.04 -10.30 5.59
N GLY A 149 -7.90 -10.91 5.27
CA GLY A 149 -6.93 -10.34 4.33
C GLY A 149 -7.51 -10.18 2.91
N ILE A 150 -8.16 -11.19 2.37
CA ILE A 150 -8.80 -11.16 1.04
C ILE A 150 -9.90 -10.09 1.01
N GLN A 151 -10.77 -10.07 2.02
CA GLN A 151 -11.86 -9.11 2.09
C GLN A 151 -11.36 -7.66 2.16
N LEU A 152 -10.30 -7.41 2.94
CA LEU A 152 -9.69 -6.08 3.00
C LEU A 152 -9.06 -5.72 1.66
N SER A 153 -8.34 -6.64 1.00
CA SER A 153 -7.78 -6.42 -0.34
C SER A 153 -8.86 -6.06 -1.37
N TYR A 154 -10.00 -6.75 -1.39
CA TYR A 154 -11.12 -6.41 -2.29
C TYR A 154 -11.67 -5.01 -2.02
N ARG A 155 -11.85 -4.65 -0.75
CA ARG A 155 -12.34 -3.31 -0.40
C ARG A 155 -11.36 -2.20 -0.84
N LEU A 156 -10.06 -2.44 -0.69
CA LEU A 156 -9.03 -1.50 -1.15
C LEU A 156 -9.03 -1.37 -2.68
N ILE A 157 -9.07 -2.49 -3.40
CA ILE A 157 -9.13 -2.48 -4.88
C ILE A 157 -10.41 -1.78 -5.35
N TRP A 158 -11.55 -2.07 -4.71
CA TRP A 158 -12.82 -1.40 -5.00
C TRP A 158 -12.69 0.12 -4.85
N PHE A 159 -12.23 0.57 -3.68
CA PHE A 159 -12.05 1.99 -3.37
C PHE A 159 -11.08 2.66 -4.35
N LEU A 160 -9.96 2.01 -4.67
CA LEU A 160 -8.97 2.52 -5.61
C LEU A 160 -9.53 2.66 -7.04
N LEU A 161 -10.33 1.70 -7.52
CA LEU A 161 -10.81 1.70 -8.90
C LEU A 161 -12.08 2.53 -9.10
N THR A 162 -13.00 2.54 -8.14
CA THR A 162 -14.29 3.25 -8.23
C THR A 162 -14.27 4.62 -7.60
N LYS A 163 -13.36 4.86 -6.64
CA LYS A 163 -13.37 6.02 -5.72
C LYS A 163 -14.57 6.05 -4.78
N GLU A 164 -15.39 5.00 -4.75
CA GLU A 164 -16.57 4.90 -3.90
C GLU A 164 -16.24 4.24 -2.54
N PRO A 165 -16.87 4.67 -1.45
CA PRO A 165 -16.67 4.09 -0.12
C PRO A 165 -16.86 2.57 -0.11
N ALA A 166 -15.88 1.83 0.42
CA ALA A 166 -15.90 0.37 0.48
C ALA A 166 -16.17 -0.18 1.91
N GLY A 167 -16.74 0.63 2.79
CA GLY A 167 -16.98 0.27 4.20
C GLY A 167 -15.69 0.04 5.00
N VAL A 168 -14.58 0.68 4.60
CA VAL A 168 -13.33 0.72 5.37
C VAL A 168 -13.30 2.04 6.12
N LYS A 169 -13.10 1.96 7.44
CA LYS A 169 -13.07 3.15 8.32
C LYS A 169 -12.03 4.15 7.81
N TYR A 170 -12.33 5.44 7.85
CA TYR A 170 -11.40 6.52 7.45
C TYR A 170 -10.95 6.50 5.97
N LEU A 171 -11.55 5.63 5.13
CA LEU A 171 -11.41 5.63 3.68
C LEU A 171 -12.77 5.91 3.03
N ASP A 172 -13.09 7.18 2.87
CA ASP A 172 -14.38 7.66 2.38
C ASP A 172 -14.25 8.49 1.09
N LYS A 173 -13.11 9.14 0.86
CA LYS A 173 -12.88 9.96 -0.33
C LYS A 173 -11.43 9.93 -0.80
N ILE A 174 -11.23 9.76 -2.10
CA ILE A 174 -9.96 10.05 -2.76
C ILE A 174 -9.97 11.51 -3.21
N ALA A 175 -9.06 12.31 -2.68
CA ALA A 175 -8.88 13.70 -3.10
C ALA A 175 -7.39 14.05 -3.12
N HIS A 176 -6.86 14.19 -4.33
CA HIS A 176 -5.49 14.62 -4.58
C HIS A 176 -5.51 15.91 -5.45
N PRO A 177 -4.64 16.89 -5.17
CA PRO A 177 -4.64 18.16 -5.90
C PRO A 177 -4.25 17.99 -7.38
N VAL A 178 -3.39 17.01 -7.69
CA VAL A 178 -2.88 16.75 -9.03
C VAL A 178 -3.51 15.47 -9.60
N PRO A 179 -4.39 15.55 -10.62
CA PRO A 179 -5.10 14.37 -11.16
C PRO A 179 -4.21 13.29 -11.77
N GLU A 180 -3.10 13.69 -12.40
CA GLU A 180 -2.15 12.74 -13.00
C GLU A 180 -1.43 11.92 -11.92
N GLU A 181 -0.96 12.58 -10.87
CA GLU A 181 -0.35 11.93 -9.71
C GLU A 181 -1.35 11.05 -8.96
N GLU A 182 -2.60 11.51 -8.81
CA GLU A 182 -3.68 10.68 -8.25
C GLU A 182 -3.83 9.37 -9.02
N SER A 183 -3.93 9.47 -10.35
CA SER A 183 -4.07 8.32 -11.23
C SER A 183 -2.85 7.39 -11.13
N GLN A 184 -1.64 7.96 -11.06
CA GLN A 184 -0.42 7.20 -10.85
C GLN A 184 -0.44 6.39 -9.55
N MET A 185 -0.78 7.05 -8.43
CA MET A 185 -0.82 6.41 -7.12
C MET A 185 -1.92 5.35 -7.06
N ARG A 186 -3.12 5.65 -7.59
CA ARG A 186 -4.23 4.70 -7.66
C ARG A 186 -3.86 3.44 -8.42
N CYS A 187 -3.27 3.58 -9.61
CA CYS A 187 -2.86 2.44 -10.41
C CYS A 187 -1.79 1.60 -9.69
N ALA A 188 -0.76 2.26 -9.17
CA ALA A 188 0.35 1.57 -8.54
C ALA A 188 -0.07 0.83 -7.25
N MET A 189 -0.89 1.45 -6.40
CA MET A 189 -1.43 0.79 -5.21
C MET A 189 -2.38 -0.36 -5.57
N THR A 190 -3.15 -0.24 -6.65
CA THR A 190 -4.01 -1.34 -7.13
C THR A 190 -3.15 -2.53 -7.53
N TYR A 191 -2.07 -2.32 -8.29
CA TYR A 191 -1.12 -3.38 -8.62
C TYR A 191 -0.52 -4.02 -7.38
N GLN A 192 -0.04 -3.23 -6.40
CA GLN A 192 0.55 -3.76 -5.18
C GLN A 192 -0.41 -4.65 -4.38
N VAL A 193 -1.63 -4.16 -4.14
CA VAL A 193 -2.64 -4.92 -3.38
C VAL A 193 -3.03 -6.20 -4.13
N LEU A 194 -3.21 -6.12 -5.45
CA LEU A 194 -3.60 -7.26 -6.26
C LEU A 194 -2.46 -8.28 -6.40
N PHE A 195 -1.21 -7.84 -6.53
CA PHE A 195 -0.05 -8.74 -6.62
C PHE A 195 0.16 -9.52 -5.34
N GLU A 196 0.03 -8.88 -4.18
CA GLU A 196 0.09 -9.56 -2.89
C GLU A 196 -1.04 -10.60 -2.78
N LEU A 197 -2.28 -10.20 -3.11
CA LEU A 197 -3.43 -11.09 -3.09
C LEU A 197 -3.24 -12.31 -4.01
N LEU A 198 -2.85 -12.09 -5.26
CA LEU A 198 -2.57 -13.14 -6.23
C LEU A 198 -1.44 -14.06 -5.76
N GLY A 199 -0.38 -13.49 -5.19
CA GLY A 199 0.73 -14.24 -4.61
C GLY A 199 0.32 -15.11 -3.42
N VAL A 200 -0.63 -14.64 -2.59
CA VAL A 200 -1.22 -15.43 -1.51
C VAL A 200 -2.07 -16.56 -2.10
N LEU A 201 -2.99 -16.26 -3.01
CA LEU A 201 -3.87 -17.24 -3.64
C LEU A 201 -3.09 -18.36 -4.33
N ALA A 202 -2.03 -18.02 -5.07
CA ALA A 202 -1.17 -18.99 -5.76
C ALA A 202 -0.45 -19.96 -4.79
N LYS A 203 -0.23 -19.57 -3.53
CA LYS A 203 0.40 -20.41 -2.50
C LYS A 203 -0.60 -21.19 -1.66
N MET A 204 -1.91 -20.95 -1.82
CA MET A 204 -2.93 -21.65 -1.05
C MET A 204 -3.05 -23.10 -1.51
N LYS A 205 -2.92 -24.04 -0.55
CA LYS A 205 -3.08 -25.48 -0.80
C LYS A 205 -4.55 -25.92 -0.82
N ASN A 206 -5.39 -25.25 -0.02
CA ASN A 206 -6.80 -25.58 0.16
C ASN A 206 -7.68 -24.39 -0.25
N ASN A 207 -8.89 -24.67 -0.77
CA ASN A 207 -9.90 -23.67 -1.12
C ASN A 207 -9.49 -22.62 -2.18
N VAL A 208 -8.35 -22.80 -2.86
CA VAL A 208 -7.86 -21.86 -3.89
C VAL A 208 -8.89 -21.66 -4.99
N ALA A 209 -9.56 -22.73 -5.43
CA ALA A 209 -10.60 -22.65 -6.46
C ALA A 209 -11.78 -21.76 -6.06
N LEU A 210 -12.20 -21.83 -4.80
CA LEU A 210 -13.28 -21.00 -4.27
C LEU A 210 -12.90 -19.52 -4.26
N TYR A 211 -11.73 -19.19 -3.70
CA TYR A 211 -11.28 -17.80 -3.60
C TYR A 211 -10.90 -17.21 -4.96
N LEU A 212 -10.33 -18.01 -5.86
CA LEU A 212 -10.03 -17.58 -7.22
C LEU A 212 -11.31 -17.32 -8.02
N LYS A 213 -12.33 -18.19 -7.90
CA LYS A 213 -13.65 -17.94 -8.49
C LYS A 213 -14.27 -16.65 -7.94
N SER A 214 -14.17 -16.41 -6.63
CA SER A 214 -14.62 -15.17 -6.01
C SER A 214 -13.86 -13.95 -6.55
N LEU A 215 -12.54 -14.05 -6.74
CA LEU A 215 -11.72 -12.98 -7.33
C LEU A 215 -12.17 -12.69 -8.76
N ILE A 216 -12.37 -13.72 -9.58
CA ILE A 216 -12.83 -13.56 -10.97
C ILE A 216 -14.16 -12.82 -11.03
N VAL A 217 -15.13 -13.20 -10.19
CA VAL A 217 -16.44 -12.51 -10.12
C VAL A 217 -16.25 -11.05 -9.73
N PHE A 218 -15.47 -10.80 -8.68
CA PHE A 218 -15.15 -9.44 -8.23
C PHE A 218 -14.46 -8.61 -9.32
N LEU A 219 -13.50 -9.18 -10.05
CA LEU A 219 -12.80 -8.50 -11.13
C LEU A 219 -13.73 -8.17 -12.30
N LYS A 220 -14.59 -9.11 -12.70
CA LYS A 220 -15.58 -8.87 -13.77
C LYS A 220 -16.53 -7.74 -13.42
N GLU A 221 -16.96 -7.66 -12.17
CA GLU A 221 -17.79 -6.57 -11.66
C GLU A 221 -17.02 -5.24 -11.65
N ILE A 222 -15.84 -5.19 -11.03
CA ILE A 222 -15.12 -3.93 -10.83
C ILE A 222 -14.63 -3.29 -12.12
N ILE A 223 -14.31 -4.10 -13.14
CA ILE A 223 -13.91 -3.63 -14.47
C ILE A 223 -15.01 -2.80 -15.14
N GLN A 224 -16.29 -3.07 -14.84
CA GLN A 224 -17.43 -2.32 -15.37
C GLN A 224 -17.52 -0.91 -14.77
N TYR A 225 -17.13 -0.76 -13.49
CA TYR A 225 -17.11 0.52 -12.80
C TYR A 225 -15.82 1.31 -13.01
N PHE A 226 -14.75 0.67 -13.49
CA PHE A 226 -13.47 1.34 -13.71
C PHE A 226 -13.47 2.20 -14.99
N SER A 227 -13.62 3.52 -14.76
CA SER A 227 -13.57 4.56 -15.79
C SER A 227 -12.13 4.97 -16.08
N VAL A 228 -11.60 4.56 -17.23
CA VAL A 228 -10.24 4.83 -17.68
C VAL A 228 -10.11 6.27 -18.21
N ARG A 229 -9.07 6.97 -17.76
CA ARG A 229 -8.81 8.37 -18.14
C ARG A 229 -7.48 8.57 -18.88
N ASN A 230 -6.57 7.60 -18.82
CA ASN A 230 -5.26 7.67 -19.46
C ASN A 230 -4.72 6.28 -19.79
N GLU A 231 -3.61 6.24 -20.52
CA GLU A 231 -2.94 5.00 -20.95
C GLU A 231 -2.55 4.08 -19.79
N ARG A 232 -2.12 4.63 -18.65
CA ARG A 232 -1.74 3.83 -17.48
C ARG A 232 -2.95 3.09 -16.88
N GLU A 233 -4.07 3.79 -16.75
CA GLU A 233 -5.35 3.19 -16.34
C GLU A 233 -5.87 2.18 -17.37
N HIS A 234 -5.63 2.42 -18.66
CA HIS A 234 -5.95 1.47 -19.73
C HIS A 234 -5.13 0.17 -19.59
N THR A 235 -3.82 0.27 -19.40
CA THR A 235 -2.94 -0.88 -19.13
C THR A 235 -3.37 -1.64 -17.87
N LEU A 236 -3.73 -0.94 -16.79
CA LEU A 236 -4.28 -1.59 -15.60
C LEU A 236 -5.59 -2.32 -15.90
N LYS A 237 -6.52 -1.70 -16.64
CA LYS A 237 -7.79 -2.35 -16.99
C LYS A 237 -7.56 -3.63 -17.80
N ASN A 238 -6.67 -3.59 -18.79
CA ASN A 238 -6.31 -4.77 -19.59
C ASN A 238 -5.66 -5.85 -18.73
N PHE A 239 -4.82 -5.47 -17.77
CA PHE A 239 -4.27 -6.40 -16.79
C PHE A 239 -5.37 -7.08 -15.97
N LEU A 240 -6.34 -6.33 -15.44
CA LEU A 240 -7.47 -6.91 -14.69
C LEU A 240 -8.30 -7.87 -15.55
N ILE A 241 -8.50 -7.56 -16.84
CA ILE A 241 -9.21 -8.42 -17.79
C ILE A 241 -8.53 -9.79 -17.92
N VAL A 242 -7.19 -9.83 -18.02
CA VAL A 242 -6.43 -11.10 -18.08
C VAL A 242 -6.76 -12.01 -16.90
N PHE A 243 -6.75 -11.48 -15.66
CA PHE A 243 -7.06 -12.27 -14.46
C PHE A 243 -8.55 -12.62 -14.33
N SER A 244 -9.44 -11.80 -14.88
CA SER A 244 -10.88 -12.11 -14.95
C SER A 244 -11.19 -13.29 -15.88
N GLY A 245 -10.25 -13.64 -16.78
CA GLY A 245 -10.32 -14.76 -17.70
C GLY A 245 -9.67 -16.04 -17.20
N ILE A 246 -9.22 -16.10 -15.93
CA ILE A 246 -8.67 -17.35 -15.38
C ILE A 246 -9.78 -18.40 -15.33
N ASP A 247 -9.57 -19.50 -16.05
CA ASP A 247 -10.36 -20.71 -15.91
C ASP A 247 -9.46 -21.84 -15.40
N LEU A 248 -9.86 -22.46 -14.29
CA LEU A 248 -9.13 -23.60 -13.72
C LEU A 248 -9.30 -24.88 -14.54
N GLN A 249 -10.33 -24.94 -15.40
CA GLN A 249 -10.62 -26.08 -16.28
C GLN A 249 -10.01 -25.91 -17.68
N ASP A 250 -9.82 -24.67 -18.14
CA ASP A 250 -9.13 -24.35 -19.40
C ASP A 250 -8.09 -23.25 -19.23
N ARG A 251 -6.86 -23.67 -18.92
CA ARG A 251 -5.72 -22.76 -18.77
C ARG A 251 -5.24 -22.15 -20.08
N SER A 252 -5.55 -22.76 -21.22
CA SER A 252 -5.04 -22.32 -22.52
C SER A 252 -5.57 -20.94 -22.88
N HIS A 253 -6.84 -20.68 -22.55
CA HIS A 253 -7.47 -19.37 -22.76
C HIS A 253 -6.75 -18.27 -21.96
N TYR A 254 -6.49 -18.53 -20.67
CA TYR A 254 -5.74 -17.61 -19.82
C TYR A 254 -4.32 -17.36 -20.33
N ILE A 255 -3.57 -18.42 -20.66
CA ILE A 255 -2.19 -18.31 -21.14
C ILE A 255 -2.12 -17.48 -22.44
N ASN A 256 -3.07 -17.68 -23.36
CA ASN A 256 -3.13 -16.91 -24.60
C ASN A 256 -3.42 -15.42 -24.34
N ALA A 257 -4.39 -15.11 -23.47
CA ALA A 257 -4.70 -13.74 -23.08
C ALA A 257 -3.52 -13.06 -22.37
N ALA A 258 -2.86 -13.79 -21.46
CA ALA A 258 -1.68 -13.35 -20.73
C ALA A 258 -0.50 -13.05 -21.68
N ASN A 259 -0.19 -13.96 -22.61
CA ASN A 259 0.88 -13.76 -23.58
C ASN A 259 0.59 -12.58 -24.52
N HIS A 260 -0.66 -12.43 -24.96
CA HIS A 260 -1.07 -11.28 -25.76
C HIS A 260 -0.86 -9.97 -24.99
N PHE A 261 -1.34 -9.88 -23.75
CA PHE A 261 -1.15 -8.71 -22.89
C PHE A 261 0.34 -8.37 -22.69
N LEU A 262 1.19 -9.37 -22.43
CA LEU A 262 2.63 -9.19 -22.23
C LEU A 262 3.36 -8.70 -23.49
N GLN A 263 2.86 -9.05 -24.68
CA GLN A 263 3.44 -8.61 -25.96
C GLN A 263 2.99 -7.21 -26.36
N THR A 264 1.75 -6.82 -26.03
CA THR A 264 1.16 -5.56 -26.52
C THR A 264 1.25 -4.41 -25.52
N SER A 265 1.33 -4.70 -24.22
CA SER A 265 1.27 -3.66 -23.19
C SER A 265 2.60 -2.94 -23.04
N LYS A 266 2.54 -1.61 -23.06
CA LYS A 266 3.67 -0.73 -22.74
C LYS A 266 3.59 -0.28 -21.28
N ASP A 267 4.74 0.07 -20.70
CA ASP A 267 4.84 0.65 -19.35
C ASP A 267 4.17 -0.15 -18.23
N MET A 268 4.29 -1.48 -18.28
CA MET A 268 3.78 -2.38 -17.24
C MET A 268 4.41 -2.09 -15.87
N PHE A 269 3.63 -2.31 -14.81
CA PHE A 269 4.15 -2.22 -13.45
C PHE A 269 5.26 -3.27 -13.20
N PRO A 270 6.31 -2.96 -12.43
CA PRO A 270 7.38 -3.92 -12.17
C PRO A 270 6.86 -5.25 -11.60
N ASN A 271 7.42 -6.38 -12.05
CA ASN A 271 7.00 -7.75 -11.71
C ASN A 271 5.66 -8.23 -12.30
N THR A 272 5.00 -7.46 -13.18
CA THR A 272 3.74 -7.88 -13.84
C THR A 272 3.83 -9.26 -14.47
N GLU A 273 4.87 -9.51 -15.28
CA GLU A 273 5.09 -10.81 -15.92
C GLU A 273 5.22 -11.97 -14.92
N LYS A 274 5.98 -11.76 -13.84
CA LYS A 274 6.17 -12.76 -12.79
C LYS A 274 4.85 -13.12 -12.12
N VAL A 275 3.97 -12.14 -11.89
CA VAL A 275 2.66 -12.37 -11.26
C VAL A 275 1.70 -13.08 -12.20
N ILE A 276 1.67 -12.70 -13.48
CA ILE A 276 0.88 -13.39 -14.52
C ILE A 276 1.27 -14.88 -14.60
N LYS A 277 2.57 -15.18 -14.54
CA LYS A 277 3.08 -16.55 -14.61
C LYS A 277 2.78 -17.40 -13.37
N LEU A 278 2.25 -16.85 -12.28
CA LEU A 278 1.85 -17.64 -11.09
C LEU A 278 0.71 -18.62 -11.37
N PHE A 279 -0.09 -18.37 -12.40
CA PHE A 279 -1.28 -19.16 -12.75
C PHE A 279 -1.17 -19.84 -14.11
N TYR A 280 0.04 -19.92 -14.68
CA TYR A 280 0.30 -20.74 -15.86
C TYR A 280 0.12 -22.23 -15.49
#